data_AF-A0A9D2FT31-F1
#
_entry.id   AF-A0A9D2FT31-F1
#
_cell.length_a   1.000
_cell.length_b   1.000
_cell.length_c   1.000
_cell.angle_alpha   90.00
_cell.angle_beta   90.00
_cell.angle_gamma   90.00
#
_symmetry.space_group_name_H-M   'P 1'
#
loop_
_entity.id
_entity.type
_entity.pdbx_description
1 polymer ?
#
loop_
_entity_poly.entity_id
_entity_poly.type
_entity_poly.pdbx_seq_one_letter_code
_entity_poly.pdbx_strand_id
1 'polypeptide(L)' 'MKYDFAEYEKKLKKYLDKDRYRHTLGVMYTASALAMAHGSDIEKAQAAGLLHDCAKCIPNKKKLKLCKKKG' A
#
# COMPACT_ATOMS: atom_id res chain seq x y z
N MET A 1 -5.28 16.51 2.73
CA MET A 1 -6.04 15.35 2.23
C MET A 1 -6.00 14.34 3.36
N LYS A 2 -7.14 13.86 3.87
CA LYS A 2 -7.14 12.95 5.03
C LYS A 2 -7.13 11.51 4.52
N TYR A 3 -6.11 10.74 4.86
CA TYR A 3 -6.02 9.32 4.48
C TYR A 3 -6.86 8.46 5.42
N ASP A 4 -7.64 7.53 4.88
CA ASP A 4 -8.37 6.53 5.67
C ASP A 4 -7.58 5.21 5.70
N PHE A 5 -6.62 5.14 6.61
CA PHE A 5 -5.75 3.98 6.77
C PHE A 5 -6.54 2.71 7.13
N ALA A 6 -7.59 2.83 7.94
CA ALA A 6 -8.42 1.69 8.33
C ALA A 6 -9.14 1.07 7.12
N GLU A 7 -9.69 1.89 6.23
CA GLU A 7 -10.30 1.41 5.00
C GLU A 7 -9.26 0.77 4.06
N TYR A 8 -8.08 1.39 3.90
CA TYR A 8 -7.02 0.87 3.05
C TYR A 8 -6.51 -0.49 3.53
N GLU A 9 -6.22 -0.63 4.82
CA GLU A 9 -5.81 -1.91 5.41
C GLU A 9 -6.86 -3.00 5.22
N LYS A 10 -8.14 -2.67 5.42
CA LYS A 10 -9.25 -3.61 5.20
C LYS A 10 -9.32 -4.09 3.75
N LYS A 11 -9.04 -3.21 2.78
CA LYS A 11 -8.98 -3.58 1.36
C LYS A 11 -7.74 -4.42 1.05
N LEU A 12 -6.57 -4.03 1.55
CA LEU A 12 -5.31 -4.73 1.29
C LEU A 12 -5.33 -6.19 1.77
N LYS A 13 -5.92 -6.47 2.94
CA LYS A 13 -6.09 -7.83 3.45
C LYS A 13 -6.84 -8.78 2.49
N LYS A 14 -7.63 -8.24 1.54
CA LYS A 14 -8.35 -9.03 0.53
C LYS A 14 -7.52 -9.32 -0.72
N TYR A 15 -6.50 -8.52 -1.00
CA TYR A 15 -5.72 -8.58 -2.24
C TYR A 15 -4.29 -9.07 -2.05
N LEU A 16 -3.77 -8.97 -0.82
CA LEU A 16 -2.45 -9.46 -0.43
C LEU A 16 -2.58 -10.77 0.35
N ASP A 17 -1.61 -11.65 0.18
CA ASP A 17 -1.41 -12.76 1.12
C ASP A 17 -0.88 -12.24 2.47
N LYS A 18 -0.88 -13.13 3.47
CA LYS A 18 -0.52 -12.78 4.85
C LYS A 18 0.90 -12.22 4.97
N ASP A 19 1.87 -12.82 4.27
CA ASP A 19 3.27 -12.42 4.34
C ASP A 19 3.49 -11.07 3.67
N ARG A 20 2.86 -10.85 2.51
CA ARG A 20 2.93 -9.59 1.78
C ARG A 20 2.22 -8.47 2.54
N TYR A 21 1.11 -8.75 3.21
CA TYR A 21 0.44 -7.77 4.05
C TYR A 21 1.33 -7.36 5.24
N ARG A 22 1.97 -8.32 5.94
CA ARG A 22 2.92 -8.01 7.02
C ARG A 22 4.12 -7.21 6.53
N HIS A 23 4.67 -7.57 5.37
CA HIS A 23 5.72 -6.80 4.71
C HIS A 23 5.29 -5.36 4.45
N THR A 24 4.08 -5.18 3.91
CA THR A 24 3.52 -3.85 3.59
C THR A 24 3.35 -2.98 4.83
N LEU A 25 2.90 -3.54 5.95
CA LEU A 25 2.84 -2.82 7.23
C LEU A 25 4.23 -2.40 7.73
N GLY A 26 5.23 -3.26 7.57
CA GLY A 26 6.62 -2.92 7.88
C GLY A 26 7.14 -1.77 7.02
N VAL A 27 6.88 -1.80 5.71
CA VAL A 27 7.26 -0.73 4.78
C VAL A 27 6.57 0.60 5.14
N MET A 28 5.27 0.58 5.48
CA MET A 28 4.56 1.76 5.98
C MET A 28 5.27 2.35 7.20
N TYR A 29 5.59 1.53 8.20
CA TYR A 29 6.28 1.98 9.41
C TYR A 29 7.66 2.58 9.09
N THR A 30 8.49 1.87 8.31
CA THR A 30 9.83 2.34 7.95
C THR A 30 9.78 3.62 7.12
N ALA A 31 8.85 3.73 6.17
CA ALA A 31 8.67 4.96 5.38
C ALA A 31 8.27 6.15 6.27
N SER A 32 7.43 5.92 7.29
CA SER A 32 7.07 6.94 8.29
C SER A 32 8.28 7.41 9.09
N ALA A 33 9.09 6.45 9.56
CA ALA A 33 10.29 6.73 10.35
C ALA A 33 11.32 7.53 9.54
N LEU A 34 11.51 7.17 8.26
CA LEU A 34 12.37 7.93 7.35
C LEU A 34 11.82 9.33 7.10
N ALA A 35 10.51 9.48 6.87
CA ALA A 35 9.90 10.78 6.68
C ALA A 35 10.09 11.68 7.90
N MET A 36 9.91 11.14 9.11
CA MET A 36 10.19 11.85 10.36
C MET A 36 11.65 12.25 10.48
N ALA A 37 12.60 11.35 10.17
CA ALA A 37 14.04 11.62 10.26
C ALA A 37 14.54 12.66 9.26
N HIS A 38 13.89 12.77 8.10
CA HIS A 38 14.31 13.64 7.00
C HIS A 38 13.38 14.85 6.77
N GLY A 39 12.45 15.14 7.68
CA GLY A 39 11.56 16.30 7.58
C GLY A 39 10.57 16.26 6.42
N SER A 40 10.17 15.06 5.97
CA SER A 40 9.16 14.86 4.93
C SER A 40 7.76 14.63 5.52
N ASP A 41 6.72 14.73 4.69
CA ASP A 41 5.34 14.48 5.09
C ASP A 41 5.14 13.01 5.51
N ILE A 42 4.89 12.80 6.81
CA ILE A 42 4.75 11.48 7.43
C ILE A 42 3.50 10.76 6.93
N GLU A 43 2.34 11.44 6.86
CA GLU A 43 1.08 10.82 6.43
C GLU A 43 1.16 10.38 4.97
N LYS A 44 1.79 11.19 4.12
CA LYS A 44 2.02 10.85 2.72
C LYS A 44 2.97 9.66 2.58
N ALA A 45 4.03 9.61 3.38
CA ALA A 45 4.97 8.49 3.39
C ALA A 45 4.31 7.19 3.89
N GLN A 46 3.46 7.28 4.91
CA GLN A 46 2.63 6.17 5.39
C GLN A 46 1.73 5.64 4.27
N ALA A 47 0.97 6.51 3.62
CA ALA A 47 0.05 6.11 2.56
C ALA A 47 0.80 5.47 1.38
N ALA A 48 1.95 6.04 1.00
CA ALA A 48 2.80 5.48 -0.04
C ALA A 48 3.32 4.09 0.33
N GLY A 49 3.87 3.92 1.54
CA GLY A 49 4.38 2.63 2.02
C GLY A 49 3.29 1.57 2.12
N LEU A 50 2.10 1.94 2.62
CA LEU A 50 0.95 1.05 2.75
C LEU A 50 0.41 0.58 1.38
N LEU A 51 0.42 1.44 0.36
CA LEU A 51 -0.22 1.14 -0.92
C LEU A 51 0.74 0.64 -2.00
N HIS A 52 2.06 0.72 -1.79
CA HIS A 52 3.07 0.46 -2.84
C HIS A 52 2.88 -0.89 -3.56
N ASP A 53 2.52 -1.94 -2.80
CA ASP A 53 2.38 -3.31 -3.29
C ASP A 53 0.91 -3.75 -3.42
N CYS A 54 -0.05 -2.83 -3.42
CA CYS A 54 -1.50 -3.14 -3.39
C CYS A 54 -2.00 -4.10 -4.49
N ALA A 55 -1.28 -4.20 -5.61
CA ALA A 55 -1.58 -5.10 -6.72
C ALA A 55 -0.61 -6.29 -6.86
N LYS A 56 0.33 -6.49 -5.92
CA LYS A 56 1.44 -7.45 -6.07
C LYS A 56 0.95 -8.88 -6.28
N CYS A 57 0.03 -9.36 -5.44
CA CYS A 57 -0.47 -10.74 -5.44
C CYS A 57 -1.65 -10.99 -6.41
N ILE A 58 -2.08 -9.98 -7.16
CA ILE A 58 -3.10 -10.17 -8.20
C ILE A 58 -2.46 -10.95 -9.38
N PRO A 59 -3.09 -11.97 -9.97
CA PRO A 59 -2.51 -12.66 -11.12
C PRO A 59 -2.36 -11.74 -12.34
N ASN A 60 -1.28 -11.90 -13.13
CA ASN A 60 -0.98 -11.02 -14.27
C ASN A 60 -2.14 -10.90 -15.28
N LYS A 61 -2.79 -12.01 -15.63
CA LYS A 61 -3.97 -12.00 -16.51
C LYS A 61 -5.09 -11.09 -15.97
N LYS A 62 -5.32 -11.12 -14.66
CA LYS A 62 -6.32 -10.28 -13.98
C LYS A 62 -5.86 -8.82 -13.89
N LYS A 63 -4.57 -8.56 -13.63
CA LYS A 63 -4.00 -7.19 -13.68
C LYS A 63 -4.23 -6.56 -15.04
N LEU A 64 -3.81 -7.23 -16.12
CA LEU A 64 -3.95 -6.74 -17.49
C LEU A 64 -5.42 -6.47 -17.85
N LYS A 65 -6.35 -7.36 -17.47
CA LYS A 65 -7.79 -7.14 -17.68
C LYS A 65 -8.31 -5.91 -16.93
N LEU A 66 -7.85 -5.70 -15.70
CA LEU A 66 -8.25 -4.54 -14.89
C LEU A 66 -7.72 -3.24 -15.49
N CYS A 67 -6.46 -3.21 -15.94
CA CYS A 67 -5.86 -2.09 -16.64
C CYS A 67 -6.66 -1.74 -17.91
N LYS A 68 -6.96 -2.73 -18.77
CA LYS A 68 -7.74 -2.50 -20.00
C LYS A 68 -9.16 -1.99 -19.75
N LYS A 69 -9.77 -2.31 -18.60
CA LYS A 69 -11.13 -1.89 -18.25
C LYS A 69 -11.17 -0.46 -17.67
N LYS A 70 -10.09 0.01 -17.07
CA LYS A 70 -10.07 1.22 -16.24
C LYS A 70 -9.08 2.30 -16.67
N GLY A 71 -8.12 1.98 -17.53
CA GLY A 71 -7.20 2.96 -18.13
C GLY A 71 -7.66 3.35 -19.51
#